data_AF-A0A3D3TFW6-F1
#
_entry.id   AF-A0A3D3TFW6-F1
#
_cell.length_a   1.000
_cell.length_b   1.000
_cell.length_c   1.000
_cell.angle_alpha   90.00
_cell.angle_beta   90.00
_cell.angle_gamma   90.00
#
_symmetry.space_group_name_H-M   'P 1'
#
loop_
_entity.id
_entity.type
_entity.pdbx_description
1 polymer ?
#
loop_
_entity_poly.entity_id
_entity_poly.type
_entity_poly.pdbx_seq_one_letter_code
_entity_poly.pdbx_strand_id
1 'polypeptide(L)'
;MDYIPTPLISEELLKLHSPITSDVDITDFVPYIVIAQDLYVAPVLGEPLMDELRAQIETNSLTGGNSALIVKIAPVLAFYTLYQGLPFHWASIVNKGITIRESENSKGIDMNDLAQLRRWVKDDAERFTTLLIEFLCKCRINYPLWRPAEGFKCCGDVIGEGSTRKGFDSGFYFPNRPEGCGC
;
A
#
# COMPACT_ATOMS: atom_id res chain seq x y z
N MET A 1 19.34 1.43 19.90
CA MET A 1 19.30 1.97 18.54
C MET A 1 17.84 1.94 18.18
N ASP A 2 17.19 3.10 18.22
CA ASP A 2 15.75 3.18 18.00
C ASP A 2 15.47 2.89 16.53
N TYR A 3 14.62 1.90 16.27
CA TYR A 3 14.21 1.57 14.90
C TYR A 3 13.31 2.69 14.40
N ILE A 4 13.82 3.52 13.47
CA ILE A 4 13.03 4.50 12.75
C ILE A 4 12.71 3.88 11.39
N PRO A 5 11.48 3.41 11.16
CA PRO A 5 11.10 2.85 9.87
C PRO A 5 11.21 3.90 8.78
N THR A 6 11.99 3.62 7.73
CA THR A 6 12.18 4.51 6.59
C THR A 6 10.93 4.50 5.69
N PRO A 7 10.21 5.63 5.53
CA PRO A 7 9.07 5.72 4.63
C PRO A 7 9.54 5.73 3.17
N LEU A 8 8.81 5.03 2.29
CA LEU A 8 9.14 4.96 0.86
C LEU A 8 8.81 6.25 0.09
N ILE A 9 7.94 7.11 0.63
CA ILE A 9 7.50 8.35 -0.01
C ILE A 9 7.86 9.56 0.84
N SER A 10 8.14 10.67 0.18
CA SER A 10 8.35 11.96 0.83
C SER A 10 7.02 12.60 1.25
N GLU A 11 7.10 13.58 2.14
CA GLU A 11 5.96 14.42 2.52
C GLU A 11 5.34 15.13 1.31
N GLU A 12 6.17 15.58 0.36
CA GLU A 12 5.71 16.22 -0.88
C GLU A 12 4.85 15.27 -1.72
N LEU A 13 5.28 14.02 -1.89
CA LEU A 13 4.49 13.01 -2.60
C LEU A 13 3.19 12.67 -1.86
N LEU A 14 3.23 12.65 -0.52
CA LEU A 14 2.02 12.45 0.28
C LEU A 14 1.01 13.57 0.04
N LYS A 15 1.45 14.84 0.06
CA LYS A 15 0.59 16.02 -0.21
C LYS A 15 0.04 16.01 -1.63
N LEU A 16 0.90 15.69 -2.60
CA LEU A 16 0.51 15.70 -4.01
C LEU A 16 -0.55 14.64 -4.33
N HIS A 17 -0.49 13.48 -3.66
CA HIS A 17 -1.31 12.32 -3.98
C HIS A 17 -2.41 12.02 -2.96
N SER A 18 -2.57 12.82 -1.92
CA SER A 18 -3.68 12.68 -0.97
C SER A 18 -4.66 13.85 -1.10
N PRO A 19 -5.93 13.67 -0.69
CA PRO A 19 -6.88 14.78 -0.57
C PRO A 19 -6.63 15.65 0.68
N ILE A 20 -5.47 15.50 1.36
CA ILE A 20 -5.10 16.28 2.53
C ILE A 20 -4.76 17.71 2.06
N THR A 21 -5.46 18.70 2.61
CA THR A 21 -5.19 20.12 2.31
C THR A 21 -3.90 20.59 2.96
N SER A 22 -3.35 21.71 2.47
CA SER A 22 -2.07 22.28 2.94
C SER A 22 -2.01 22.62 4.43
N ASP A 23 -3.16 22.72 5.09
CA ASP A 23 -3.29 23.20 6.47
C ASP A 23 -3.21 22.08 7.52
N VAL A 24 -3.13 20.82 7.09
CA VAL A 24 -3.00 19.66 7.98
C VAL A 24 -1.52 19.38 8.24
N ASP A 25 -1.15 19.27 9.52
CA ASP A 25 0.20 18.87 9.92
C ASP A 25 0.43 17.39 9.60
N ILE A 26 1.35 17.12 8.68
CA ILE A 26 1.63 15.76 8.20
C ILE A 26 2.53 15.00 9.18
N THR A 27 3.17 15.68 10.12
CA THR A 27 3.98 15.00 11.13
C THR A 27 3.15 14.05 11.99
N ASP A 28 1.87 14.39 12.23
CA ASP A 28 0.89 13.52 12.89
C ASP A 28 0.54 12.27 12.07
N PHE A 29 0.77 12.30 10.75
CA PHE A 29 0.47 11.19 9.85
C PHE A 29 1.64 10.22 9.64
N VAL A 30 2.86 10.60 10.02
CA VAL A 30 4.08 9.77 9.82
C VAL A 30 3.93 8.34 10.35
N PRO A 31 3.37 8.09 11.56
CA PRO A 31 3.16 6.72 12.03
C PRO A 31 2.24 5.90 11.11
N TYR A 32 1.23 6.55 10.51
CA TYR A 32 0.28 5.91 9.62
C TYR A 32 0.86 5.62 8.23
N ILE A 33 1.88 6.36 7.79
CA ILE A 33 2.61 6.06 6.53
C ILE A 33 3.27 4.70 6.64
N VAL A 34 3.97 4.45 7.76
CA VAL A 34 4.68 3.20 8.01
C VAL A 34 3.69 2.04 8.15
N ILE A 35 2.61 2.24 8.91
CA ILE A 35 1.56 1.23 9.05
C ILE A 35 0.93 0.89 7.68
N ALA A 36 0.63 1.91 6.86
CA ALA A 36 0.07 1.71 5.53
C ALA A 36 1.05 0.95 4.61
N GLN A 37 2.34 1.28 4.69
CA GLN A 37 3.38 0.63 3.94
C GLN A 37 3.49 -0.85 4.27
N ASP A 38 3.51 -1.21 5.54
CA ASP A 38 3.65 -2.60 5.98
C ASP A 38 2.38 -3.41 5.68
N LEU A 39 1.20 -2.83 5.85
CA LEU A 39 -0.07 -3.54 5.68
C LEU A 39 -0.49 -3.70 4.21
N TYR A 40 -0.21 -2.72 3.35
CA TYR A 40 -0.79 -2.68 2.01
C TYR A 40 0.23 -2.70 0.88
N VAL A 41 1.42 -2.12 1.07
CA VAL A 41 2.43 -2.05 0.00
C VAL A 41 3.41 -3.21 0.07
N ALA A 42 3.87 -3.59 1.26
CA ALA A 42 4.79 -4.71 1.44
C ALA A 42 4.23 -6.03 0.87
N PRO A 43 2.94 -6.39 1.04
CA PRO A 43 2.36 -7.57 0.39
C PRO A 43 2.30 -7.48 -1.13
N VAL A 44 2.19 -6.28 -1.70
CA VAL A 44 2.14 -6.05 -3.14
C VAL A 44 3.54 -6.14 -3.76
N LEU A 45 4.57 -5.61 -3.11
CA LEU A 45 5.94 -5.60 -3.64
C LEU A 45 6.72 -6.88 -3.30
N GLY A 46 6.51 -7.41 -2.09
CA GLY A 46 7.37 -8.42 -1.49
C GLY A 46 8.60 -7.84 -0.80
N GLU A 47 9.07 -8.55 0.22
CA GLU A 47 10.23 -8.16 1.05
C GLU A 47 11.50 -7.86 0.23
N PRO A 48 11.90 -8.64 -0.79
CA PRO A 48 13.16 -8.36 -1.51
C PRO A 48 13.15 -7.01 -2.26
N LEU A 49 12.03 -6.62 -2.85
CA LEU A 49 11.90 -5.34 -3.55
C LEU A 49 11.73 -4.19 -2.55
N MET A 50 11.02 -4.42 -1.44
CA MET A 50 10.91 -3.45 -0.34
C MET A 50 12.29 -3.09 0.21
N ASP A 51 13.15 -4.07 0.45
CA ASP A 51 14.49 -3.86 1.01
C ASP A 51 15.41 -3.14 0.03
N GLU A 52 15.33 -3.45 -1.26
CA GLU A 52 16.07 -2.71 -2.29
C GLU A 52 15.68 -1.22 -2.30
N LEU A 53 14.37 -0.93 -2.31
CA LEU A 53 13.88 0.44 -2.32
C LEU A 53 14.30 1.19 -1.05
N ARG A 54 14.19 0.54 0.13
CA ARG A 54 14.61 1.13 1.41
C ARG A 54 16.09 1.48 1.41
N ALA A 55 16.95 0.53 1.02
CA ALA A 55 18.39 0.74 0.96
C ALA A 55 18.77 1.86 -0.04
N GLN A 56 18.10 1.93 -1.19
CA GLN A 56 18.33 2.99 -2.16
C GLN A 56 17.88 4.36 -1.67
N ILE A 57 16.78 4.45 -0.91
CA ILE A 57 16.33 5.70 -0.29
C ILE A 57 17.33 6.16 0.77
N GLU A 58 17.75 5.26 1.67
CA GLU A 58 18.70 5.59 2.76
C GLU A 58 20.06 6.06 2.23
N THR A 59 20.50 5.51 1.10
CA THR A 59 21.76 5.86 0.46
C THR A 59 21.64 6.93 -0.63
N ASN A 60 20.45 7.48 -0.87
CA ASN A 60 20.16 8.42 -1.96
C ASN A 60 20.63 7.92 -3.35
N SER A 61 20.41 6.63 -3.63
CA SER A 61 20.90 5.93 -4.82
C SER A 61 19.78 5.33 -5.69
N LEU A 62 18.54 5.84 -5.56
CA LEU A 62 17.41 5.39 -6.35
C LEU A 62 17.72 5.42 -7.85
N THR A 63 17.57 4.26 -8.50
CA THR A 63 17.68 4.17 -9.95
C THR A 63 16.50 4.86 -10.63
N GLY A 64 16.63 5.30 -11.88
CA GLY A 64 15.51 5.94 -12.59
C GLY A 64 14.25 5.06 -12.69
N GLY A 65 14.43 3.74 -12.77
CA GLY A 65 13.31 2.77 -12.72
C GLY A 65 12.65 2.73 -11.35
N ASN A 66 13.43 2.65 -10.28
CA ASN A 66 12.90 2.64 -8.91
C ASN A 66 12.29 3.97 -8.51
N SER A 67 12.83 5.11 -8.97
CA SER A 67 12.18 6.42 -8.82
C SER A 67 10.79 6.45 -9.49
N ALA A 68 10.67 5.88 -10.70
CA ALA A 68 9.37 5.77 -11.36
C ALA A 68 8.41 4.84 -10.61
N LEU A 69 8.91 3.77 -10.00
CA LEU A 69 8.11 2.89 -9.14
C LEU A 69 7.62 3.60 -7.88
N ILE A 70 8.46 4.40 -7.20
CA ILE A 70 8.04 5.21 -6.04
C ILE A 70 6.88 6.14 -6.39
N VAL A 71 6.91 6.78 -7.57
CA VAL A 71 5.79 7.62 -8.04
C VAL A 71 4.50 6.81 -8.24
N LYS A 72 4.58 5.51 -8.58
CA LYS A 72 3.41 4.62 -8.67
C LYS A 72 2.92 4.14 -7.31
N ILE A 73 3.82 4.01 -6.33
CA ILE A 73 3.48 3.64 -4.95
C ILE A 73 2.84 4.82 -4.20
N ALA A 74 3.24 6.05 -4.52
CA ALA A 74 2.78 7.26 -3.84
C ALA A 74 1.26 7.38 -3.64
N PRO A 75 0.39 7.22 -4.66
CA PRO A 75 -1.06 7.29 -4.45
C PRO A 75 -1.61 6.17 -3.57
N VAL A 76 -1.03 4.97 -3.61
CA VAL A 76 -1.43 3.85 -2.74
C VAL A 76 -1.14 4.20 -1.28
N LEU A 77 0.09 4.64 -0.99
CA LEU A 77 0.48 5.02 0.37
C LEU A 77 -0.30 6.25 0.85
N ALA A 78 -0.50 7.25 0.00
CA ALA A 78 -1.19 8.47 0.37
C ALA A 78 -2.63 8.21 0.85
N PHE A 79 -3.39 7.42 0.10
CA PHE A 79 -4.76 7.09 0.47
C PHE A 79 -4.83 6.11 1.66
N TYR A 80 -3.95 5.11 1.75
CA TYR A 80 -3.95 4.22 2.91
C TYR A 80 -3.45 4.89 4.19
N THR A 81 -2.52 5.83 4.10
CA THR A 81 -2.09 6.67 5.23
C THR A 81 -3.28 7.43 5.79
N LEU A 82 -4.05 8.07 4.90
CA LEU A 82 -5.26 8.79 5.28
C LEU A 82 -6.32 7.85 5.87
N TYR A 83 -6.56 6.68 5.24
CA TYR A 83 -7.49 5.67 5.74
C TYR A 83 -7.15 5.19 7.16
N GLN A 84 -5.85 5.07 7.48
CA GLN A 84 -5.37 4.68 8.81
C GLN A 84 -5.42 5.84 9.82
N GLY A 85 -5.11 7.06 9.39
CA GLY A 85 -5.09 8.24 10.26
C GLY A 85 -6.46 8.86 10.55
N LEU A 86 -7.42 8.77 9.61
CA LEU A 86 -8.76 9.38 9.69
C LEU A 86 -9.48 9.18 11.04
N PRO A 87 -9.57 7.95 11.59
CA PRO A 87 -10.26 7.71 12.85
C PRO A 87 -9.65 8.45 14.04
N PHE A 88 -8.33 8.59 14.07
CA PHE A 88 -7.58 9.15 15.21
C PHE A 88 -7.42 10.66 15.14
N HIS A 89 -7.45 11.22 13.93
CA HIS A 89 -7.54 12.66 13.74
C HIS A 89 -8.93 13.19 14.17
N TRP A 90 -9.97 12.35 14.07
CA TRP A 90 -11.34 12.70 14.50
C TRP A 90 -11.61 12.40 15.97
N ALA A 91 -11.18 11.23 16.44
CA ALA A 91 -11.30 10.81 17.84
C ALA A 91 -9.90 10.69 18.45
N SER A 92 -9.54 11.67 19.27
CA SER A 92 -8.30 11.60 20.02
C SER A 92 -8.50 10.72 21.25
N ILE A 93 -7.68 9.69 21.39
CA ILE A 93 -7.61 8.89 22.60
C ILE A 93 -6.75 9.68 23.60
N VAL A 94 -7.37 10.20 24.65
CA VAL A 94 -6.68 10.90 25.74
C VAL A 94 -6.59 9.98 26.95
N ASN A 95 -5.64 10.25 27.85
CA ASN A 95 -5.41 9.43 29.06
C ASN A 95 -6.66 9.26 29.98
N LYS A 96 -7.72 10.03 29.75
CA LYS A 96 -8.99 9.98 30.49
C LYS A 96 -10.17 9.37 29.70
N GLY A 97 -9.95 8.84 28.49
CA GLY A 97 -10.99 8.23 27.65
C GLY A 97 -10.89 8.62 26.17
N ILE A 98 -11.90 8.26 25.38
CA ILE A 98 -12.00 8.68 23.96
C ILE A 98 -12.73 10.02 23.91
N THR A 99 -12.09 11.05 23.35
CA THR A 99 -12.70 12.37 23.12
C THR A 99 -12.90 12.60 21.64
N ILE A 100 -14.12 12.94 21.24
CA ILE A 100 -14.43 13.35 19.86
C ILE A 100 -14.07 14.83 19.74
N ARG A 101 -13.26 15.20 18.74
CA ARG A 101 -12.95 16.62 18.48
C ARG A 101 -14.19 17.26 17.84
N GLU A 102 -14.90 18.09 18.60
CA GLU A 102 -15.91 18.98 18.04
C GLU A 102 -15.22 20.27 17.60
N SER A 103 -15.37 20.67 16.34
CA SER A 103 -14.87 21.98 15.93
C SER A 103 -15.86 23.05 16.42
N GLU A 104 -15.38 24.06 17.14
CA GLU A 104 -16.23 25.12 17.69
C GLU A 104 -16.90 26.00 16.61
N ASN A 105 -16.48 25.88 15.34
CA ASN A 105 -16.86 26.79 14.25
C ASN A 105 -17.41 26.10 12.98
N SER A 106 -17.56 24.78 12.98
CA SER A 106 -18.09 24.02 11.84
C SER A 106 -19.13 23.02 12.36
N LYS A 107 -20.19 22.76 11.59
CA LYS A 107 -21.07 21.62 11.86
C LYS A 107 -20.19 20.36 11.87
N GLY A 108 -20.08 19.70 13.04
CA GLY A 108 -19.36 18.44 13.15
C GLY A 108 -19.92 17.44 12.15
N ILE A 109 -19.04 16.80 11.39
CA ILE A 109 -19.38 15.65 10.53
C ILE A 109 -19.97 14.56 11.43
N ASP A 110 -21.08 13.95 11.03
CA ASP A 110 -21.67 12.85 11.78
C ASP A 110 -20.80 11.57 11.61
N MET A 111 -20.90 10.63 12.56
CA MET A 111 -20.17 9.35 12.48
C MET A 111 -20.47 8.58 11.19
N ASN A 112 -21.69 8.70 10.66
CA ASN A 112 -22.07 8.10 9.37
C ASN A 112 -21.30 8.72 8.20
N ASP A 113 -21.18 10.04 8.17
CA ASP A 113 -20.45 10.75 7.12
C ASP A 113 -18.95 10.39 7.16
N LEU A 114 -18.39 10.25 8.36
CA LEU A 114 -17.01 9.79 8.54
C LEU A 114 -16.80 8.36 8.05
N ALA A 115 -17.73 7.44 8.38
CA ALA A 115 -17.67 6.06 7.92
C ALA A 115 -17.77 5.97 6.38
N GLN A 116 -18.61 6.81 5.79
CA GLN A 116 -18.74 6.93 4.34
C GLN A 116 -17.46 7.48 3.70
N LEU A 117 -16.90 8.56 4.25
CA LEU A 117 -15.62 9.12 3.79
C LEU A 117 -14.50 8.08 3.86
N ARG A 118 -14.39 7.37 4.99
CA ARG A 118 -13.38 6.32 5.15
C ARG A 118 -13.53 5.21 4.11
N ARG A 119 -14.78 4.86 3.75
CA ARG A 119 -15.04 3.89 2.68
C ARG A 119 -14.55 4.39 1.33
N TRP A 120 -14.89 5.62 0.95
CA TRP A 120 -14.42 6.20 -0.33
C TRP A 120 -12.89 6.24 -0.43
N VAL A 121 -12.21 6.68 0.64
CA VAL A 121 -10.74 6.68 0.69
C VAL A 121 -10.18 5.26 0.52
N LYS A 122 -10.83 4.25 1.11
CA LYS A 122 -10.42 2.84 0.96
C LYS A 122 -10.64 2.34 -0.47
N ASP A 123 -11.78 2.64 -1.06
CA ASP A 123 -12.13 2.22 -2.42
C ASP A 123 -11.14 2.79 -3.45
N ASP A 124 -10.76 4.07 -3.29
CA ASP A 124 -9.72 4.71 -4.11
C ASP A 124 -8.34 4.08 -3.88
N ALA A 125 -7.97 3.80 -2.62
CA ALA A 125 -6.71 3.14 -2.28
C ALA A 125 -6.60 1.75 -2.94
N GLU A 126 -7.68 0.97 -2.91
CA GLU A 126 -7.75 -0.34 -3.56
C GLU A 126 -7.62 -0.21 -5.08
N ARG A 127 -8.25 0.80 -5.68
CA ARG A 127 -8.10 1.08 -7.11
C ARG A 127 -6.67 1.41 -7.50
N PHE A 128 -5.98 2.27 -6.73
CA PHE A 128 -4.56 2.56 -6.95
C PHE A 128 -3.68 1.33 -6.76
N THR A 129 -4.03 0.46 -5.82
CA THR A 129 -3.33 -0.81 -5.61
C THR A 129 -3.43 -1.71 -6.84
N THR A 130 -4.62 -1.84 -7.43
CA THR A 130 -4.80 -2.58 -8.70
C THR A 130 -3.92 -1.98 -9.80
N LEU A 131 -3.88 -0.64 -9.95
CA LEU A 131 -3.03 0.02 -10.94
C LEU A 131 -1.54 -0.23 -10.72
N LEU A 132 -1.09 -0.26 -9.47
CA LEU A 132 0.29 -0.59 -9.11
C LEU A 132 0.65 -2.02 -9.51
N ILE A 133 -0.24 -2.99 -9.24
CA ILE A 133 -0.06 -4.38 -9.63
C ILE A 133 -0.01 -4.52 -11.15
N GLU A 134 -0.95 -3.89 -11.88
CA GLU A 134 -0.95 -3.89 -13.35
C GLU A 134 0.38 -3.35 -13.92
N PHE A 135 0.92 -2.28 -13.33
CA PHE A 135 2.21 -1.72 -13.71
C PHE A 135 3.37 -2.70 -13.46
N LEU A 136 3.44 -3.30 -12.28
CA LEU A 136 4.48 -4.27 -11.92
C LEU A 136 4.41 -5.52 -12.79
N CYS A 137 3.21 -5.98 -13.14
CA CYS A 137 3.00 -7.06 -14.09
C CYS A 137 3.53 -6.74 -15.48
N LYS A 138 3.21 -5.55 -16.00
CA LYS A 138 3.68 -5.10 -17.32
C LYS A 138 5.19 -4.93 -17.36
N CYS A 139 5.79 -4.47 -16.26
CA CYS A 139 7.21 -4.18 -16.15
C CYS A 139 8.00 -5.25 -15.39
N ARG A 140 7.48 -6.48 -15.27
CA ARG A 140 8.05 -7.55 -14.44
C ARG A 140 9.53 -7.82 -14.71
N ILE A 141 9.94 -7.76 -15.98
CA ILE A 141 11.34 -7.98 -16.41
C ILE A 141 12.28 -6.95 -15.78
N ASN A 142 11.80 -5.72 -15.55
CA ASN A 142 12.59 -4.63 -14.98
C ASN A 142 12.67 -4.70 -13.44
N TYR A 143 11.81 -5.49 -12.80
CA TYR A 143 11.75 -5.65 -11.35
C TYR A 143 11.92 -7.13 -10.95
N PRO A 144 13.11 -7.72 -11.13
CA PRO A 144 13.36 -9.14 -10.88
C PRO A 144 13.20 -9.55 -9.40
N LEU A 145 13.30 -8.59 -8.47
CA LEU A 145 13.10 -8.79 -7.03
C LEU A 145 11.62 -8.77 -6.61
N TRP A 146 10.70 -8.43 -7.53
CA TRP A 146 9.28 -8.35 -7.23
C TRP A 146 8.70 -9.73 -6.89
N ARG A 147 8.23 -9.88 -5.64
CA ARG A 147 7.70 -11.15 -5.10
C ARG A 147 6.45 -10.90 -4.26
N PRO A 148 5.29 -10.64 -4.89
CA PRO A 148 4.05 -10.36 -4.19
C PRO A 148 3.57 -11.55 -3.34
N ALA A 149 2.79 -11.25 -2.29
CA ALA A 149 2.04 -12.23 -1.53
C ALA A 149 0.92 -12.87 -2.36
N GLU A 150 0.41 -14.00 -1.87
CA GLU A 150 -0.73 -14.71 -2.48
C GLU A 150 -1.94 -13.77 -2.53
N GLY A 151 -2.41 -13.46 -3.75
CA GLY A 151 -3.51 -12.51 -4.00
C GLY A 151 -3.13 -11.26 -4.83
N PHE A 152 -1.83 -10.94 -4.93
CA PHE A 152 -1.36 -9.76 -5.69
C PHE A 152 -0.57 -10.15 -6.96
N LYS A 153 -0.87 -11.32 -7.52
CA LYS A 153 -0.20 -11.87 -8.71
C LYS A 153 -0.79 -11.32 -10.01
N CYS A 154 -0.02 -11.40 -11.09
CA CYS A 154 -0.51 -11.08 -12.42
C CYS A 154 -1.55 -12.09 -12.89
N CYS A 155 -2.61 -11.58 -13.54
CA CYS A 155 -3.56 -12.41 -14.27
C CYS A 155 -2.78 -13.18 -15.36
N GLY A 156 -2.54 -14.47 -15.14
CA GLY A 156 -1.71 -15.31 -16.03
C GLY A 156 -0.55 -16.04 -15.37
N ASP A 157 -0.22 -15.74 -14.10
CA ASP A 157 0.62 -16.62 -13.27
C ASP A 157 -0.20 -17.82 -12.77
N VAL A 158 -0.94 -18.46 -13.68
CA VAL A 158 -1.40 -19.83 -13.47
C VAL A 158 -0.13 -20.67 -13.46
N ILE A 159 0.01 -21.54 -12.47
CA ILE A 159 1.05 -22.56 -12.45
C ILE A 159 0.71 -23.56 -13.57
N GLY A 160 1.04 -23.19 -14.81
CA GLY A 160 0.92 -24.00 -16.01
C GLY A 160 2.30 -24.32 -16.58
N GLU A 161 2.37 -25.34 -17.43
CA GLU A 161 3.58 -25.77 -18.12
C GLU A 161 4.24 -24.57 -18.86
N GLY A 162 5.25 -23.98 -18.23
CA GLY A 162 5.91 -22.75 -18.71
C GLY A 162 6.25 -21.72 -17.61
N SER A 163 5.73 -21.87 -16.39
CA SER A 163 6.14 -21.04 -15.25
C SER A 163 7.56 -21.38 -14.77
N THR A 164 8.40 -20.36 -14.49
CA THR A 164 9.78 -20.51 -14.01
C THR A 164 9.90 -21.01 -12.56
N ARG A 165 8.78 -21.24 -11.87
CA ARG A 165 8.75 -22.00 -10.62
C ARG A 165 8.55 -23.48 -11.00
N LYS A 166 9.61 -24.29 -10.88
CA LYS A 166 9.47 -25.76 -10.94
C LYS A 166 8.39 -26.16 -9.95
N GLY A 167 7.25 -26.64 -10.47
CA GLY A 167 6.28 -27.35 -9.66
C GLY A 167 6.99 -28.50 -8.95
N PHE A 168 6.69 -28.69 -7.67
CA PHE A 168 7.21 -29.83 -6.93
C PHE A 168 6.56 -31.08 -7.52
N ASP A 169 7.28 -31.78 -8.39
CA ASP A 169 6.87 -33.07 -8.98
C ASP A 169 7.04 -34.16 -7.93
N SER A 170 6.15 -34.19 -6.94
CA SER A 170 5.92 -35.42 -6.19
C SER A 170 5.24 -36.36 -7.19
N GLY A 171 5.93 -37.42 -7.62
CA GLY A 171 5.52 -38.38 -8.67
C GLY A 171 4.23 -39.18 -8.40
N PHE A 172 3.27 -38.60 -7.71
CA PHE A 172 1.89 -39.05 -7.57
C PHE A 172 1.02 -38.24 -8.52
N TYR A 173 0.55 -38.91 -9.57
CA TYR A 173 -0.39 -38.34 -10.54
C TYR A 173 -1.81 -38.34 -9.96
N PHE A 174 -2.37 -37.15 -9.76
CA PHE A 174 -3.81 -36.97 -9.53
C PHE A 174 -4.45 -36.51 -10.84
N PRO A 175 -5.46 -37.20 -11.39
CA PRO A 175 -6.13 -36.74 -12.59
C PRO A 175 -6.83 -35.40 -12.32
N ASN A 176 -6.47 -34.37 -13.11
CA ASN A 176 -7.02 -33.03 -13.02
C ASN A 176 -8.56 -33.06 -13.10
N ARG A 177 -9.22 -32.49 -12.09
CA ARG A 177 -10.59 -31.97 -12.28
C ARG A 177 -10.49 -30.74 -13.19
N PRO A 178 -11.46 -30.50 -14.07
CA PRO A 178 -11.52 -29.24 -14.78
C PRO A 178 -11.87 -28.15 -13.77
N GLU A 179 -10.85 -27.48 -13.22
CA GLU A 179 -11.06 -26.21 -12.54
C GLU A 179 -11.37 -25.19 -13.63
N GLY A 180 -12.64 -24.80 -13.66
CA GLY A 180 -13.14 -23.80 -14.58
C GLY A 180 -12.36 -22.51 -14.45
N CYS A 181 -12.22 -21.83 -15.58
CA CYS A 181 -11.74 -20.47 -15.66
C CYS A 181 -12.58 -19.58 -14.72
N GLY A 182 -11.95 -18.99 -13.72
CA GLY A 182 -12.60 -18.10 -12.78
C GLY A 182 -11.60 -17.14 -12.16
N CYS A 183 -11.79 -15.85 -12.47
CA CYS A 183 -11.70 -14.82 -11.44
C CYS A 183 -12.93 -14.94 -10.54
#